data_AF-A0A0G4FV26-F1
#
_entry.id   AF-A0A0G4FV26-F1
#
_cell.length_a   1.000
_cell.length_b   1.000
_cell.length_c   1.000
_cell.angle_alpha   90.00
_cell.angle_beta   90.00
_cell.angle_gamma   90.00
#
_symmetry.space_group_name_H-M   'P 1'
#
loop_
_entity.id
_entity.type
_entity.pdbx_description
1 polymer ?
#
loop_
_entity_poly.entity_id
_entity_poly.type
_entity_poly.pdbx_seq_one_letter_code
_entity_poly.pdbx_strand_id
1 'polypeptide(L)'
;MVLARVETSEATAARRRPLLAPYRRRKVCQKFASSPREGVPFADLPAEVTPAIAACLSSYADLCAFRRIDKSRHGALMPTVLLPILQRLLPIVMASLGLGVLVEVPIPQLTQGVAVTVALTRALIEELSRRLFMLERGGSWARWKPVLEMLYLLRGKRPLVLGDDTFGVFGSRAAFMSEREAVRQWKILIWGITVTQRGQQRALMDGDKILSYSFCYQLSALLTSASPLFRHDAFDAADSPTELDGTCPNCITMVAFVVFRWLARSNHIDCIESWYAMHLRFFPPSPGWRQRRALASAASRRRRVGRLLAVSPSDAAQWGAGAAVFDEKREDGRHYRLVVFGSEAMGEGHMAVIEMHRGRDWWDCSVSIYTTESAPRHCTHTAVMRVLGDQLGARLLRRGG
;
A
#
# COMPACT_ATOMS: atom_id res chain seq x y z
N MET A 1 -58.03 37.70 -22.94
CA MET A 1 -57.91 36.40 -23.64
C MET A 1 -57.29 35.42 -22.66
N VAL A 2 -58.01 34.70 -21.80
CA VAL A 2 -59.12 33.71 -22.00
C VAL A 2 -58.74 32.58 -22.95
N LEU A 3 -58.54 31.39 -22.36
CA LEU A 3 -58.99 30.02 -22.72
C LEU A 3 -58.00 29.03 -22.05
N ALA A 4 -58.35 28.27 -21.02
CA ALA A 4 -59.38 27.23 -20.83
C ALA A 4 -59.10 25.89 -21.56
N ARG A 5 -58.97 24.84 -20.73
CA ARG A 5 -59.07 23.37 -20.91
C ARG A 5 -59.63 22.81 -22.22
N VAL A 6 -59.11 21.64 -22.64
CA VAL A 6 -59.90 20.39 -22.87
C VAL A 6 -58.98 19.16 -22.68
N GLU A 7 -59.50 18.15 -21.98
CA GLU A 7 -58.97 16.79 -21.78
C GLU A 7 -59.30 15.86 -22.96
N THR A 8 -58.47 14.84 -23.21
CA THR A 8 -58.84 13.49 -23.70
C THR A 8 -57.62 12.58 -23.40
N SER A 9 -57.68 11.65 -22.44
CA SER A 9 -58.21 10.28 -22.52
C SER A 9 -57.64 9.46 -23.67
N GLU A 10 -56.64 8.61 -23.39
CA GLU A 10 -56.62 7.27 -23.96
C GLU A 10 -55.79 6.31 -23.10
N ALA A 11 -56.42 5.19 -22.78
CA ALA A 11 -55.93 4.09 -21.96
C ALA A 11 -55.31 3.01 -22.85
N THR A 12 -54.21 2.37 -22.43
CA THR A 12 -54.06 0.92 -22.62
C THR A 12 -52.90 0.27 -21.85
N ALA A 13 -53.20 -0.92 -21.32
CA ALA A 13 -52.32 -2.08 -21.15
C ALA A 13 -51.29 -2.10 -20.01
N ALA A 14 -51.78 -2.27 -18.78
CA ALA A 14 -51.05 -2.92 -17.70
C ALA A 14 -50.79 -4.41 -18.02
N ARG A 15 -49.55 -4.76 -18.39
CA ARG A 15 -49.08 -6.16 -18.44
C ARG A 15 -48.88 -6.69 -17.02
N ARG A 16 -49.84 -7.50 -16.56
CA ARG A 16 -49.71 -8.39 -15.40
C ARG A 16 -48.53 -9.36 -15.61
N ARG A 17 -47.49 -9.25 -14.80
CA ARG A 17 -46.49 -10.32 -14.61
C ARG A 17 -47.06 -11.35 -13.62
N PRO A 18 -46.99 -12.66 -13.92
CA PRO A 18 -47.42 -13.68 -12.98
C PRO A 18 -46.46 -13.77 -11.79
N LEU A 19 -47.05 -13.79 -10.59
CA LEU A 19 -46.41 -14.10 -9.32
C LEU A 19 -45.93 -15.56 -9.36
N LEU A 20 -44.62 -15.75 -9.51
CA LEU A 20 -43.97 -17.04 -9.29
C LEU A 20 -44.00 -17.36 -7.79
N ALA A 21 -44.66 -18.45 -7.45
CA ALA A 21 -44.75 -19.00 -6.11
C ALA A 21 -43.35 -19.37 -5.55
N PRO A 22 -43.13 -19.22 -4.23
CA PRO A 22 -41.86 -19.56 -3.61
C PRO A 22 -41.62 -21.07 -3.59
N TYR A 23 -40.63 -21.52 -4.36
CA TYR A 23 -40.16 -22.90 -4.38
C TYR A 23 -39.47 -23.23 -3.04
N ARG A 24 -40.20 -23.86 -2.12
CA ARG A 24 -39.65 -24.42 -0.87
C ARG A 24 -38.68 -25.56 -1.19
N ARG A 25 -37.37 -25.25 -1.30
CA ARG A 25 -36.32 -26.26 -1.22
C ARG A 25 -36.28 -26.82 0.20
N ARG A 26 -36.84 -28.02 0.39
CA ARG A 26 -36.54 -28.87 1.55
C ARG A 26 -35.03 -29.18 1.53
N LYS A 27 -34.27 -28.56 2.43
CA LYS A 27 -32.91 -29.00 2.77
C LYS A 27 -33.04 -30.34 3.47
N VAL A 28 -32.79 -31.43 2.75
CA VAL A 28 -32.53 -32.73 3.34
C VAL A 28 -31.16 -32.61 4.03
N CYS A 29 -31.16 -32.43 5.35
CA CYS A 29 -29.96 -32.59 6.17
C CYS A 29 -29.59 -34.08 6.19
N GLN A 30 -28.87 -34.52 5.16
CA GLN A 30 -28.22 -35.81 5.15
C GLN A 30 -27.10 -35.74 6.21
N LYS A 31 -27.37 -36.28 7.40
CA LYS A 31 -26.35 -36.53 8.44
C LYS A 31 -25.36 -37.53 7.85
N PHE A 32 -24.28 -37.05 7.26
CA PHE A 32 -23.10 -37.87 7.05
C PHE A 32 -22.55 -38.21 8.43
N ALA A 33 -22.74 -39.46 8.85
CA ALA A 33 -22.01 -40.02 9.97
C ALA A 33 -20.51 -39.92 9.61
N SER A 34 -19.80 -39.01 10.27
CA SER A 34 -18.35 -38.95 10.17
C SER A 34 -17.81 -40.27 10.71
N SER A 35 -17.26 -41.10 9.82
CA SER A 35 -16.39 -42.20 10.20
C SER A 35 -15.35 -41.69 11.21
N PRO A 36 -15.08 -42.43 12.31
CA PRO A 36 -14.07 -42.02 13.27
C PRO A 36 -12.76 -41.82 12.52
N ARG A 37 -12.23 -40.60 12.54
CA ARG A 37 -10.96 -40.29 11.89
C ARG A 37 -9.87 -41.06 12.63
N GLU A 38 -9.40 -42.15 12.02
CA GLU A 38 -8.15 -42.82 12.39
C GLU A 38 -7.02 -41.82 12.20
N GLY A 39 -6.59 -41.23 13.30
CA GLY A 39 -5.41 -40.37 13.34
C GLY A 39 -4.75 -40.52 14.69
N VAL A 40 -3.48 -40.91 14.69
CA VAL A 40 -2.65 -41.00 15.90
C VAL A 40 -2.55 -39.61 16.53
N PRO A 41 -2.85 -39.44 17.82
CA PRO A 41 -2.61 -38.19 18.54
C PRO A 41 -1.15 -37.75 18.41
N PHE A 42 -0.92 -36.44 18.24
CA PHE A 42 0.45 -35.90 18.16
C PHE A 42 1.27 -36.20 19.42
N ALA A 43 0.62 -36.34 20.57
CA ALA A 43 1.25 -36.75 21.83
C ALA A 43 1.82 -38.17 21.79
N ASP A 44 1.30 -39.03 20.91
CA ASP A 44 1.69 -40.43 20.78
C ASP A 44 2.71 -40.64 19.65
N LEU A 45 3.11 -39.57 18.94
CA LEU A 45 4.14 -39.65 17.91
C LEU A 45 5.53 -39.77 18.57
N PRO A 46 6.39 -40.67 18.08
CA PRO A 46 7.76 -40.77 18.57
C PRO A 46 8.48 -39.43 18.43
N ALA A 47 9.33 -39.10 19.41
CA ALA A 47 10.07 -37.85 19.44
C ALA A 47 10.95 -37.68 18.16
N GLU A 48 11.42 -38.78 17.56
CA GLU A 48 12.25 -38.75 16.35
C GLU A 48 11.46 -38.36 15.09
N VAL A 49 10.15 -38.60 15.05
CA VAL A 49 9.29 -38.28 13.90
C VAL A 49 9.04 -36.77 13.80
N THR A 50 9.17 -36.07 14.91
CA THR A 50 8.73 -34.69 15.00
C THR A 50 9.59 -33.68 14.23
N PRO A 51 10.94 -33.76 14.27
CA PRO A 51 11.80 -32.99 13.38
C PRO A 51 11.53 -33.26 11.90
N ALA A 52 11.11 -34.48 11.55
CA ALA A 52 10.77 -34.85 10.18
C ALA A 52 9.47 -34.17 9.73
N ILE A 53 8.45 -34.08 10.59
CA ILE A 53 7.22 -33.32 10.30
C ILE A 53 7.54 -31.86 10.01
N ALA A 54 8.38 -31.24 10.84
CA ALA A 54 8.84 -29.87 10.60
C ALA A 54 9.64 -29.73 9.30
N ALA A 55 10.29 -30.79 8.81
CA ALA A 55 11.05 -30.80 7.56
C ALA A 55 10.13 -30.96 6.34
N CYS A 56 9.00 -31.64 6.51
CA CYS A 56 7.97 -31.76 5.48
C CYS A 56 7.16 -30.46 5.27
N LEU A 57 7.22 -29.50 6.20
CA LEU A 57 6.60 -28.18 6.07
C LEU A 57 7.48 -27.24 5.23
N SER A 58 7.60 -27.55 3.94
CA SER A 58 8.48 -26.84 3.01
C SER A 58 7.81 -25.67 2.28
N SER A 59 6.47 -25.66 2.25
CA SER A 59 5.67 -24.67 1.54
C SER A 59 4.52 -24.12 2.38
N TYR A 60 3.94 -23.00 1.94
CA TYR A 60 2.74 -22.43 2.56
C TYR A 60 1.52 -23.37 2.44
N ALA A 61 1.46 -24.17 1.37
CA ALA A 61 0.43 -25.18 1.17
C ALA A 61 0.52 -26.30 2.23
N ASP A 62 1.73 -26.77 2.52
CA ASP A 62 1.99 -27.79 3.56
C ASP A 62 1.59 -27.27 4.95
N LEU A 63 1.92 -26.01 5.24
CA LEU A 63 1.51 -25.31 6.47
C LEU A 63 -0.02 -25.25 6.59
N CYS A 64 -0.69 -24.89 5.50
CA CYS A 64 -2.15 -24.85 5.44
C CYS A 64 -2.78 -26.25 5.62
N ALA A 65 -2.17 -27.30 5.06
CA ALA A 65 -2.60 -28.69 5.26
C ALA A 65 -2.40 -29.12 6.72
N PHE A 66 -1.23 -28.86 7.31
CA PHE A 66 -0.92 -29.17 8.70
C PHE A 66 -1.92 -28.54 9.67
N ARG A 67 -2.26 -27.25 9.49
CA ARG A 67 -3.26 -26.56 10.32
C ARG A 67 -4.67 -27.08 10.18
N ARG A 68 -5.00 -27.77 9.09
CA ARG A 68 -6.32 -28.38 8.86
C ARG A 68 -6.43 -29.75 9.49
N ILE A 69 -5.31 -30.46 9.70
CA ILE A 69 -5.32 -31.86 10.11
C ILE A 69 -5.85 -32.03 11.54
N ASP A 70 -5.54 -31.15 12.50
CA ASP A 70 -6.23 -31.20 13.80
C ASP A 70 -6.08 -29.95 14.68
N LYS A 71 -7.07 -29.05 14.63
CA LYS A 71 -7.10 -27.86 15.51
C LYS A 71 -7.22 -28.21 17.00
N SER A 72 -7.80 -29.35 17.33
CA SER A 72 -8.03 -29.77 18.72
C SER A 72 -6.76 -30.28 19.40
N ARG A 73 -5.79 -30.76 18.60
CA ARG A 73 -4.54 -31.34 19.09
C ARG A 73 -3.35 -30.38 19.07
N HIS A 74 -3.50 -29.15 18.59
CA HIS A 74 -2.44 -28.13 18.66
C HIS A 74 -1.96 -27.86 20.11
N GLY A 75 -2.86 -27.99 21.10
CA GLY A 75 -2.50 -27.86 22.51
C GLY A 75 -1.67 -29.02 23.07
N ALA A 76 -1.61 -30.15 22.36
CA ALA A 76 -0.82 -31.33 22.75
C ALA A 76 0.61 -31.30 22.15
N LEU A 77 0.93 -30.33 21.30
CA LEU A 77 2.28 -30.18 20.76
C LEU A 77 3.22 -29.66 21.86
N MET A 78 4.25 -30.44 22.16
CA MET A 78 5.28 -30.04 23.11
C MET A 78 6.01 -28.77 22.63
N PRO A 79 6.44 -27.88 23.54
CA PRO A 79 7.18 -26.67 23.16
C PRO A 79 8.43 -26.93 22.30
N THR A 80 9.12 -28.05 22.56
CA THR A 80 10.29 -28.52 21.80
C THR A 80 9.98 -28.85 20.34
N VAL A 81 8.72 -29.16 20.04
CA VAL A 81 8.20 -29.47 18.69
C VAL A 81 7.72 -28.20 18.01
N LEU A 82 6.93 -27.41 18.74
CA LEU A 82 6.25 -26.26 18.20
C LEU A 82 7.23 -25.15 17.81
N LEU A 83 8.29 -24.93 18.59
CA LEU A 83 9.25 -23.86 18.33
C LEU A 83 9.99 -24.04 16.99
N PRO A 84 10.63 -25.18 16.67
CA PRO A 84 11.26 -25.40 15.36
C PRO A 84 10.29 -25.26 14.18
N ILE A 85 9.04 -25.69 14.35
CA ILE A 85 8.00 -25.51 13.33
C ILE A 85 7.80 -24.01 13.08
N LEU A 86 7.48 -23.23 14.11
CA LEU A 86 7.21 -21.80 13.98
C LEU A 86 8.41 -21.03 13.38
N GLN A 87 9.64 -21.39 13.79
CA GLN A 87 10.87 -20.81 13.23
C GLN A 87 11.01 -21.08 11.72
N ARG A 88 10.62 -22.26 11.24
CA ARG A 88 10.61 -22.60 9.81
C ARG A 88 9.46 -21.96 9.04
N LEU A 89 8.30 -21.79 9.68
CA LEU A 89 7.15 -21.19 9.03
C LEU A 89 7.36 -19.69 8.74
N LEU A 90 8.11 -18.99 9.59
CA LEU A 90 8.34 -17.55 9.43
C LEU A 90 8.94 -17.18 8.06
N PRO A 91 10.08 -17.73 7.61
CA PRO A 91 10.62 -17.41 6.29
C PRO A 91 9.70 -17.85 5.14
N ILE A 92 8.95 -18.95 5.28
CA ILE A 92 7.98 -19.41 4.27
C ILE A 92 6.84 -18.39 4.11
N VAL A 93 6.27 -17.94 5.23
CA VAL A 93 5.24 -16.90 5.21
C VAL A 93 5.81 -15.62 4.60
N MET A 94 6.98 -15.16 5.03
CA MET A 94 7.62 -13.96 4.48
C MET A 94 7.84 -14.03 2.97
N ALA A 95 8.33 -15.16 2.45
CA ALA A 95 8.49 -15.37 1.02
C ALA A 95 7.15 -15.30 0.27
N SER A 96 6.07 -15.82 0.87
CA SER A 96 4.72 -15.79 0.28
C SER A 96 4.07 -14.40 0.25
N LEU A 97 4.53 -13.45 1.06
CA LEU A 97 3.96 -12.10 1.10
C LEU A 97 4.34 -11.23 -0.10
N GLY A 98 5.33 -11.65 -0.91
CA GLY A 98 5.81 -10.88 -2.06
C GLY A 98 6.58 -9.62 -1.68
N LEU A 99 7.05 -9.50 -0.43
CA LEU A 99 7.81 -8.35 0.06
C LEU A 99 9.32 -8.44 -0.27
N GLY A 100 9.80 -9.63 -0.64
CA GLY A 100 11.16 -9.86 -1.08
C GLY A 100 12.21 -9.41 -0.07
N VAL A 101 13.30 -8.82 -0.56
CA VAL A 101 14.43 -8.32 0.24
C VAL A 101 14.13 -7.01 0.99
N LEU A 102 12.91 -6.46 0.87
CA LEU A 102 12.58 -5.16 1.47
C LEU A 102 12.25 -5.25 2.95
N VAL A 103 11.92 -6.44 3.44
CA VAL A 103 11.46 -6.68 4.81
C VAL A 103 12.16 -7.89 5.41
N GLU A 104 12.70 -7.69 6.61
CA GLU A 104 13.28 -8.73 7.45
C GLU A 104 12.43 -8.90 8.70
N VAL A 105 12.15 -10.15 9.07
CA VAL A 105 11.49 -10.48 10.33
C VAL A 105 12.42 -11.40 11.11
N PRO A 106 13.26 -10.85 12.02
CA PRO A 106 14.27 -11.63 12.71
C PRO A 106 13.60 -12.68 13.58
N ILE A 107 14.12 -13.90 13.66
CA ILE A 107 13.65 -14.86 14.67
C ILE A 107 13.97 -14.27 16.05
N PRO A 108 13.01 -14.17 16.98
CA PRO A 108 13.31 -13.69 18.33
C PRO A 108 14.43 -14.54 18.93
N GLN A 109 15.55 -13.91 19.26
CA GLN A 109 16.68 -14.60 19.88
C GLN A 109 16.51 -14.57 21.40
N LEU A 110 16.78 -15.70 22.05
CA LEU A 110 16.99 -15.70 23.50
C LEU A 110 18.34 -15.04 23.77
N THR A 111 18.38 -14.09 24.69
CA THR A 111 19.65 -13.64 25.27
C THR A 111 20.39 -14.89 25.78
N GLN A 112 21.57 -15.14 25.20
CA GLN A 112 22.32 -16.38 25.42
C GLN A 112 22.76 -16.49 26.89
N GLY A 113 22.00 -17.24 27.69
CA GLY A 113 22.32 -17.65 29.06
C GLY A 113 21.74 -19.05 29.29
N VAL A 114 22.55 -19.98 29.79
CA VAL A 114 22.45 -21.45 29.64
C VAL A 114 21.32 -22.14 30.42
N ALA A 115 20.16 -21.50 30.57
CA ALA A 115 18.95 -22.18 31.02
C ALA A 115 17.74 -21.68 30.23
N VAL A 116 17.48 -22.32 29.08
CA VAL A 116 16.20 -22.18 28.39
C VAL A 116 15.14 -22.83 29.28
N THR A 117 14.61 -22.07 30.23
CA THR A 117 13.50 -22.50 31.05
C THR A 117 12.27 -22.73 30.17
N VAL A 118 11.37 -23.61 30.61
CA VAL A 118 10.08 -23.85 29.94
C VAL A 118 9.32 -22.53 29.71
N ALA A 119 9.47 -21.55 30.61
CA ALA A 119 8.91 -20.22 30.49
C ALA A 119 9.46 -19.42 29.29
N LEU A 120 10.78 -19.43 29.08
CA LEU A 120 11.42 -18.77 27.93
C LEU A 120 10.99 -19.38 26.59
N THR A 121 10.93 -20.71 26.53
CA THR A 121 10.45 -21.41 25.32
C THR A 121 9.00 -21.04 25.02
N ARG A 122 8.15 -20.95 26.05
CA ARG A 122 6.75 -20.55 25.91
C ARG A 122 6.62 -19.11 25.40
N ALA A 123 7.41 -18.18 25.94
CA ALA A 123 7.41 -16.79 25.48
C ALA A 123 7.82 -16.67 24.00
N LEU A 124 8.87 -17.38 23.57
CA LEU A 124 9.25 -17.42 22.15
C LEU A 124 8.16 -17.97 21.25
N ILE A 125 7.51 -19.06 21.67
CA ILE A 125 6.40 -19.67 20.92
C ILE A 125 5.25 -18.68 20.79
N GLU A 126 4.90 -17.98 21.87
CA GLU A 126 3.84 -16.98 21.87
C GLU A 126 4.17 -15.84 20.92
N GLU A 127 5.40 -15.33 20.97
CA GLU A 127 5.87 -14.25 20.12
C GLU A 127 5.88 -14.64 18.65
N LEU A 128 6.54 -15.74 18.29
CA LEU A 128 6.54 -16.25 16.91
C LEU A 128 5.12 -16.51 16.40
N SER A 129 4.26 -17.10 17.23
CA SER A 129 2.86 -17.33 16.87
C SER A 129 2.11 -16.02 16.65
N ARG A 130 2.40 -14.98 17.44
CA ARG A 130 1.82 -13.64 17.29
C ARG A 130 2.26 -12.99 15.99
N ARG A 131 3.56 -13.02 15.66
CA ARG A 131 4.09 -12.46 14.41
C ARG A 131 3.52 -13.16 13.19
N LEU A 132 3.53 -14.49 13.18
CA LEU A 132 2.92 -15.29 12.11
C LEU A 132 1.44 -14.98 11.95
N PHE A 133 0.69 -14.88 13.06
CA PHE A 133 -0.71 -14.51 13.02
C PHE A 133 -0.93 -13.13 12.37
N MET A 134 -0.16 -12.12 12.79
CA MET A 134 -0.31 -10.76 12.26
C MET A 134 0.12 -10.66 10.79
N LEU A 135 1.15 -11.39 10.37
CA LEU A 135 1.55 -11.46 8.96
C LEU A 135 0.49 -12.14 8.11
N GLU A 136 -0.05 -13.28 8.53
CA GLU A 136 -1.06 -14.01 7.76
C GLU A 136 -2.44 -13.35 7.75
N ARG A 137 -2.83 -12.73 8.88
CA ARG A 137 -4.11 -12.00 9.02
C ARG A 137 -3.99 -10.53 8.69
N GLY A 138 -2.79 -10.09 8.34
CA GLY A 138 -2.50 -8.73 7.88
C GLY A 138 -3.07 -8.42 6.52
N GLY A 139 -3.47 -9.43 5.73
CA GLY A 139 -4.11 -9.24 4.43
C GLY A 139 -3.12 -9.11 3.28
N SER A 140 -3.40 -8.21 2.33
CA SER A 140 -2.68 -8.10 1.06
C SER A 140 -1.42 -7.22 1.15
N TRP A 141 -0.37 -7.75 1.79
CA TRP A 141 0.91 -7.05 1.96
C TRP A 141 1.59 -6.61 0.66
N ALA A 142 1.43 -7.35 -0.44
CA ALA A 142 2.04 -7.03 -1.73
C ALA A 142 1.71 -5.61 -2.24
N ARG A 143 0.56 -5.04 -1.86
CA ARG A 143 0.16 -3.66 -2.23
C ARG A 143 1.08 -2.60 -1.64
N TRP A 144 1.80 -2.92 -0.57
CA TRP A 144 2.74 -2.02 0.11
C TRP A 144 4.11 -2.00 -0.55
N LYS A 145 4.38 -2.83 -1.56
CA LYS A 145 5.71 -2.93 -2.17
C LYS A 145 6.30 -1.58 -2.60
N PRO A 146 5.58 -0.67 -3.29
CA PRO A 146 6.15 0.63 -3.65
C PRO A 146 6.48 1.51 -2.43
N VAL A 147 5.67 1.44 -1.38
CA VAL A 147 5.91 2.16 -0.11
C VAL A 147 7.10 1.57 0.64
N LEU A 148 7.26 0.24 0.62
CA LEU A 148 8.40 -0.45 1.20
C LEU A 148 9.71 -0.11 0.49
N GLU A 149 9.71 0.03 -0.83
CA GLU A 149 10.88 0.52 -1.56
C GLU A 149 11.22 1.96 -1.17
N MET A 150 10.21 2.82 -0.98
CA MET A 150 10.43 4.17 -0.48
C MET A 150 11.01 4.17 0.94
N LEU A 151 10.50 3.31 1.83
CA LEU A 151 11.03 3.14 3.19
C LEU A 151 12.46 2.56 3.19
N TYR A 152 12.76 1.63 2.29
CA TYR A 152 14.10 1.07 2.10
C TYR A 152 15.11 2.18 1.78
N LEU A 153 14.76 3.09 0.85
CA LEU A 153 15.58 4.25 0.53
C LEU A 153 15.71 5.22 1.72
N LEU A 154 14.60 5.49 2.41
CA LEU A 154 14.56 6.41 3.56
C LEU A 154 15.46 5.91 4.71
N ARG A 155 15.61 4.60 4.86
CA ARG A 155 16.48 3.96 5.85
C ARG A 155 17.94 3.82 5.39
N GLY A 156 18.28 4.41 4.24
CA GLY A 156 19.62 4.34 3.66
C GLY A 156 19.91 2.99 3.04
N LYS A 157 18.99 2.47 2.22
CA LYS A 157 19.08 1.18 1.53
C LYS A 157 19.21 0.00 2.50
N ARG A 158 18.42 0.03 3.57
CA ARG A 158 18.36 -1.03 4.59
C ARG A 158 16.98 -1.67 4.67
N PRO A 159 16.88 -3.01 4.69
CA PRO A 159 15.60 -3.72 4.74
C PRO A 159 14.87 -3.42 6.04
N LEU A 160 13.56 -3.21 5.95
CA LEU A 160 12.71 -2.89 7.09
C LEU A 160 12.68 -4.09 8.06
N VAL A 161 13.14 -3.89 9.28
CA VAL A 161 13.19 -4.95 10.29
C VAL A 161 11.92 -4.89 11.13
N LEU A 162 11.07 -5.90 11.07
CA LEU A 162 9.86 -6.01 11.90
C LEU A 162 10.16 -6.86 13.13
N GLY A 163 10.41 -6.20 14.26
CA GLY A 163 10.73 -6.83 15.55
C GLY A 163 9.56 -6.84 16.51
N ASP A 164 9.85 -7.15 17.79
CA ASP A 164 8.84 -7.20 18.85
C ASP A 164 8.12 -5.89 19.06
N ASP A 165 8.84 -4.76 18.97
CA ASP A 165 8.25 -3.43 19.10
C ASP A 165 7.24 -3.16 17.99
N THR A 166 7.58 -3.59 16.77
CA THR A 166 6.78 -3.40 15.56
C THR A 166 5.46 -4.17 15.62
N PHE A 167 5.50 -5.43 16.05
CA PHE A 167 4.28 -6.23 16.28
C PHE A 167 3.58 -5.89 17.60
N GLY A 168 4.31 -5.32 18.55
CA GLY A 168 3.84 -4.87 19.85
C GLY A 168 2.87 -3.70 19.78
N VAL A 169 2.85 -2.95 18.68
CA VAL A 169 1.96 -1.78 18.47
C VAL A 169 0.48 -2.08 18.70
N PHE A 170 0.04 -3.34 18.52
CA PHE A 170 -1.36 -3.73 18.74
C PHE A 170 -1.65 -4.27 20.14
N GLY A 171 -0.66 -4.52 21.00
CA GLY A 171 -0.84 -5.08 22.35
C GLY A 171 -1.41 -6.50 22.43
N SER A 172 -2.33 -6.89 21.54
CA SER A 172 -2.97 -8.20 21.46
C SER A 172 -3.44 -8.53 20.03
N ARG A 173 -3.73 -9.81 19.78
CA ARG A 173 -4.34 -10.25 18.51
C ARG A 173 -5.76 -9.68 18.30
N ALA A 174 -6.51 -9.45 19.39
CA ALA A 174 -7.87 -8.92 19.30
C ALA A 174 -7.85 -7.45 18.87
N ALA A 175 -6.96 -6.64 19.48
CA ALA A 175 -6.76 -5.24 19.10
C ALA A 175 -6.19 -5.09 17.68
N PHE A 176 -5.34 -6.03 17.25
CA PHE A 176 -4.97 -6.13 15.83
C PHE A 176 -6.23 -6.35 14.98
N MET A 177 -7.05 -7.37 15.26
CA MET A 177 -8.22 -7.69 14.43
C MET A 177 -9.35 -6.66 14.48
N SER A 178 -9.40 -5.78 15.49
CA SER A 178 -10.39 -4.69 15.54
C SER A 178 -10.09 -3.55 14.57
N GLU A 179 -8.87 -3.51 14.04
CA GLU A 179 -8.41 -2.46 13.12
C GLU A 179 -8.63 -2.84 11.66
N ARG A 180 -8.78 -1.84 10.78
CA ARG A 180 -8.90 -2.07 9.33
C ARG A 180 -7.57 -2.58 8.76
N GLU A 181 -7.65 -3.35 7.67
CA GLU A 181 -6.48 -4.04 7.11
C GLU A 181 -5.30 -3.12 6.82
N ALA A 182 -5.50 -2.06 6.05
CA ALA A 182 -4.44 -1.11 5.74
C ALA A 182 -3.89 -0.41 6.99
N VAL A 183 -4.74 -0.17 8.00
CA VAL A 183 -4.32 0.40 9.29
C VAL A 183 -3.39 -0.55 10.03
N ARG A 184 -3.72 -1.84 10.05
CA ARG A 184 -2.87 -2.89 10.62
C ARG A 184 -1.48 -2.89 9.97
N GLN A 185 -1.48 -2.84 8.64
CA GLN A 185 -0.27 -2.91 7.84
C GLN A 185 0.59 -1.67 8.05
N TRP A 186 0.07 -0.45 7.86
CA TRP A 186 0.91 0.74 7.95
C TRP A 186 1.46 0.96 9.35
N LYS A 187 0.68 0.73 10.40
CA LYS A 187 1.15 0.82 11.78
C LYS A 187 2.37 -0.08 12.00
N ILE A 188 2.33 -1.33 11.53
CA ILE A 188 3.51 -2.23 11.56
C ILE A 188 4.65 -1.68 10.70
N LEU A 189 4.38 -1.27 9.46
CA LEU A 189 5.45 -0.91 8.52
C LEU A 189 6.22 0.36 8.88
N ILE A 190 5.56 1.33 9.53
CA ILE A 190 6.20 2.62 9.83
C ILE A 190 6.57 2.77 11.31
N TRP A 191 6.21 1.82 12.17
CA TRP A 191 6.57 1.85 13.58
C TRP A 191 8.09 1.85 13.76
N GLY A 192 8.59 2.73 14.64
CA GLY A 192 10.02 2.87 14.92
C GLY A 192 10.84 3.50 13.79
N ILE A 193 10.24 3.87 12.66
CA ILE A 193 10.93 4.64 11.62
C ILE A 193 11.15 6.06 12.12
N THR A 194 12.39 6.54 12.02
CA THR A 194 12.73 7.92 12.34
C THR A 194 13.15 8.69 11.10
N VAL A 195 12.90 9.99 11.11
CA VAL A 195 13.29 10.93 10.06
C VAL A 195 14.02 12.11 10.67
N THR A 196 15.00 12.66 9.95
CA THR A 196 15.74 13.84 10.38
C THR A 196 14.98 15.10 10.00
N GLN A 197 14.56 15.88 11.00
CA GLN A 197 13.93 17.18 10.80
C GLN A 197 14.75 18.25 11.49
N ARG A 198 15.33 19.19 10.71
CA ARG A 198 16.15 20.29 11.24
C ARG A 198 17.26 19.79 12.19
N GLY A 199 17.89 18.66 11.85
CA GLY A 199 18.93 18.01 12.65
C GLY A 199 18.43 17.12 13.79
N GLN A 200 17.13 17.11 14.10
CA GLN A 200 16.56 16.25 15.14
C GLN A 200 15.95 14.98 14.55
N GLN A 201 16.22 13.83 15.15
CA GLN A 201 15.51 12.59 14.84
C GLN A 201 14.09 12.65 15.44
N ARG A 202 13.07 12.41 14.61
CA ARG A 202 11.68 12.29 15.05
C ARG A 202 11.11 10.99 14.53
N ALA A 203 10.26 10.34 15.32
CA ALA A 203 9.52 9.19 14.84
C ALA A 203 8.57 9.64 13.71
N LEU A 204 8.44 8.82 12.67
CA LEU A 204 7.49 9.05 11.59
C LEU A 204 6.04 8.84 12.07
N MET A 205 5.87 8.10 13.16
CA MET A 205 4.59 7.76 13.78
C MET A 205 4.65 8.00 15.29
N ASP A 206 3.56 8.52 15.84
CA ASP A 206 3.35 8.72 17.28
C ASP A 206 1.92 8.25 17.64
N GLY A 207 1.83 7.04 18.22
CA GLY A 207 0.55 6.35 18.37
C GLY A 207 -0.15 6.22 17.01
N ASP A 208 -1.40 6.65 16.92
CA ASP A 208 -2.18 6.60 15.67
C ASP A 208 -1.93 7.76 14.71
N LYS A 209 -0.99 8.65 15.04
CA LYS A 209 -0.68 9.83 14.26
C LYS A 209 0.54 9.61 13.40
N ILE A 210 0.53 10.19 12.21
CA ILE A 210 1.67 10.21 11.30
C ILE A 210 2.26 11.62 11.24
N LEU A 211 3.59 11.72 11.17
CA LEU A 211 4.28 12.98 11.07
C LEU A 211 4.13 13.52 9.65
N SER A 212 3.20 14.46 9.48
CA SER A 212 2.90 15.05 8.17
C SER A 212 4.00 16.01 7.72
N TYR A 213 3.95 16.39 6.44
CA TYR A 213 4.86 17.37 5.86
C TYR A 213 4.79 18.75 6.55
N SER A 214 3.68 19.06 7.22
CA SER A 214 3.53 20.27 8.04
C SER A 214 4.37 20.23 9.34
N PHE A 215 5.08 19.12 9.59
CA PHE A 215 5.89 18.85 10.78
C PHE A 215 5.10 18.62 12.06
N CYS A 216 3.80 18.40 11.93
CA CYS A 216 2.90 18.08 13.02
C CYS A 216 2.46 16.61 12.91
N TYR A 217 2.32 15.96 14.06
CA TYR A 217 1.66 14.65 14.11
C TYR A 217 0.17 14.85 13.90
N GLN A 218 -0.36 14.22 12.88
CA GLN A 218 -1.77 14.33 12.51
C GLN A 218 -2.43 12.96 12.57
N LEU A 219 -3.61 12.92 13.19
CA LEU A 219 -4.46 11.74 13.20
C LEU A 219 -5.14 11.64 11.83
N SER A 220 -5.02 10.48 11.19
CA SER A 220 -5.67 10.25 9.89
C SER A 220 -7.12 9.88 10.12
N ALA A 221 -8.05 10.70 9.62
CA ALA A 221 -9.48 10.38 9.71
C ALA A 221 -9.83 9.34 8.63
N LEU A 222 -10.28 8.15 9.06
CA LEU A 222 -10.70 7.08 8.16
C LEU A 222 -12.15 7.29 7.76
N LEU A 223 -12.39 7.43 6.46
CA LEU A 223 -13.74 7.54 5.93
C LEU A 223 -14.42 6.18 5.92
N THR A 224 -15.72 6.14 6.21
CA THR A 224 -16.54 4.92 6.18
C THR A 224 -17.18 4.67 4.81
N SER A 225 -16.99 5.59 3.87
CA SER A 225 -17.54 5.55 2.51
C SER A 225 -16.53 6.10 1.50
N ALA A 226 -16.81 5.94 0.20
CA ALA A 226 -16.02 6.54 -0.86
C ALA A 226 -15.96 8.07 -0.71
N SER A 227 -14.79 8.65 -0.94
CA SER A 227 -14.66 10.10 -0.98
C SER A 227 -15.36 10.68 -2.22
N PRO A 228 -16.12 11.78 -2.08
CA PRO A 228 -16.76 12.45 -3.22
C PRO A 228 -15.76 13.06 -4.21
N LEU A 229 -14.47 13.19 -3.85
CA LEU A 229 -13.39 13.65 -4.74
C LEU A 229 -12.88 12.54 -5.68
N PHE A 230 -13.21 11.30 -5.36
CA PHE A 230 -12.77 10.09 -6.08
C PHE A 230 -13.98 9.27 -6.55
N ARG A 231 -14.94 9.93 -7.22
CA ARG A 231 -16.23 9.32 -7.62
C ARG A 231 -16.12 8.07 -8.49
N HIS A 232 -14.99 7.87 -9.14
CA HIS A 232 -14.77 6.75 -10.05
C HIS A 232 -13.98 5.60 -9.40
N ASP A 233 -13.46 5.81 -8.18
CA ASP A 233 -12.71 4.79 -7.49
C ASP A 233 -13.67 3.93 -6.66
N ALA A 234 -13.51 2.61 -6.75
CA ALA A 234 -14.29 1.69 -5.95
C ALA A 234 -13.88 1.82 -4.47
N PHE A 235 -14.86 1.87 -3.58
CA PHE A 235 -14.60 1.84 -2.15
C PHE A 235 -14.02 0.48 -1.74
N ASP A 236 -12.80 0.47 -1.23
CA ASP A 236 -12.19 -0.71 -0.61
C ASP A 236 -12.27 -0.59 0.92
N ALA A 237 -13.07 -1.45 1.56
CA ALA A 237 -13.18 -1.45 3.00
C ALA A 237 -11.88 -1.90 3.71
N ALA A 238 -11.05 -2.72 3.04
CA ALA A 238 -9.76 -3.15 3.56
C ALA A 238 -8.74 -2.00 3.56
N ASP A 239 -8.83 -1.10 2.58
CA ASP A 239 -7.95 0.06 2.40
C ASP A 239 -8.78 1.34 2.25
N SER A 240 -9.36 1.76 3.37
CA SER A 240 -10.35 2.83 3.37
C SER A 240 -9.74 4.20 3.03
N PRO A 241 -10.52 5.11 2.42
CA PRO A 241 -10.08 6.47 2.19
C PRO A 241 -9.70 7.18 3.48
N THR A 242 -8.74 8.09 3.39
CA THR A 242 -8.22 8.87 4.53
C THR A 242 -8.28 10.35 4.25
N GLU A 243 -8.50 11.13 5.30
CA GLU A 243 -8.35 12.57 5.30
C GLU A 243 -7.13 12.96 6.16
N LEU A 244 -6.09 13.48 5.50
CA LEU A 244 -4.83 13.95 6.07
C LEU A 244 -4.26 15.06 5.18
N ASP A 245 -4.28 16.32 5.65
CA ASP A 245 -3.86 17.49 4.85
C ASP A 245 -4.50 17.55 3.44
N GLY A 246 -5.69 16.97 3.27
CA GLY A 246 -6.32 16.66 1.99
C GLY A 246 -6.98 15.28 2.03
N THR A 247 -7.66 14.88 0.96
CA THR A 247 -8.27 13.55 0.87
C THR A 247 -7.45 12.65 -0.04
N CYS A 248 -7.11 11.46 0.48
CA CYS A 248 -6.52 10.38 -0.28
C CYS A 248 -7.60 9.31 -0.56
N PRO A 249 -7.55 8.62 -1.70
CA PRO A 249 -8.52 7.58 -2.03
C PRO A 249 -8.40 6.38 -1.10
N ASN A 250 -7.23 6.16 -0.48
CA ASN A 250 -6.97 5.05 0.43
C ASN A 250 -5.78 5.32 1.37
N CYS A 251 -5.59 4.46 2.39
CA CYS A 251 -4.54 4.61 3.40
C CYS A 251 -3.14 4.45 2.79
N ILE A 252 -2.96 3.50 1.86
CA ILE A 252 -1.67 3.27 1.20
C ILE A 252 -1.19 4.55 0.51
N THR A 253 -2.08 5.25 -0.19
CA THR A 253 -1.79 6.51 -0.87
C THR A 253 -1.33 7.58 0.10
N MET A 254 -2.01 7.73 1.23
CA MET A 254 -1.60 8.69 2.26
C MET A 254 -0.18 8.39 2.77
N VAL A 255 0.13 7.12 3.09
CA VAL A 255 1.49 6.75 3.52
C VAL A 255 2.51 7.01 2.40
N ALA A 256 2.19 6.67 1.15
CA ALA A 256 3.06 6.90 0.01
C ALA A 256 3.45 8.39 -0.12
N PHE A 257 2.48 9.31 -0.03
CA PHE A 257 2.76 10.75 -0.04
C PHE A 257 3.63 11.20 1.13
N VAL A 258 3.35 10.72 2.35
CA VAL A 258 4.16 11.07 3.53
C VAL A 258 5.60 10.60 3.37
N VAL A 259 5.82 9.32 3.04
CA VAL A 259 7.17 8.76 2.89
C VAL A 259 7.91 9.43 1.73
N PHE A 260 7.25 9.66 0.59
CA PHE A 260 7.84 10.38 -0.55
C PHE A 260 8.29 11.79 -0.18
N ARG A 261 7.46 12.57 0.52
CA ARG A 261 7.83 13.94 0.94
C ARG A 261 9.04 13.94 1.87
N TRP A 262 9.16 12.93 2.74
CA TRP A 262 10.36 12.76 3.57
C TRP A 262 11.59 12.36 2.76
N LEU A 263 11.47 11.45 1.79
CA LEU A 263 12.56 11.09 0.88
C LEU A 263 13.11 12.31 0.13
N ALA A 264 12.22 13.10 -0.49
CA ALA A 264 12.57 14.28 -1.24
C ALA A 264 13.23 15.34 -0.35
N ARG A 265 12.72 15.54 0.88
CA ARG A 265 13.24 16.56 1.80
C ARG A 265 14.58 16.19 2.43
N SER A 266 14.82 14.91 2.66
CA SER A 266 16.07 14.40 3.23
C SER A 266 17.13 14.11 2.16
N ASN A 267 16.89 14.49 0.90
CA ASN A 267 17.78 14.25 -0.24
C ASN A 267 18.16 12.77 -0.42
N HIS A 268 17.25 11.84 -0.08
CA HIS A 268 17.43 10.41 -0.41
C HIS A 268 17.09 10.13 -1.87
N ILE A 269 16.41 11.06 -2.53
CA ILE A 269 16.07 11.05 -3.94
C ILE A 269 16.29 12.44 -4.52
N ASP A 270 16.95 12.53 -5.67
CA ASP A 270 17.32 13.80 -6.28
C ASP A 270 16.19 14.32 -7.15
N CYS A 271 15.77 15.57 -6.95
CA CYS A 271 14.94 16.27 -7.91
C CYS A 271 15.81 16.71 -9.10
N ILE A 272 15.68 16.01 -10.22
CA ILE A 272 16.55 16.24 -11.38
C ILE A 272 16.01 17.27 -12.36
N GLU A 273 14.69 17.49 -12.32
CA GLU A 273 14.03 18.52 -13.10
C GLU A 273 12.69 18.87 -12.44
N SER A 274 12.34 20.13 -12.46
CA SER A 274 10.99 20.58 -12.13
C SER A 274 10.51 21.65 -13.10
N TRP A 275 9.27 21.52 -13.52
CA TRP A 275 8.59 22.48 -14.38
C TRP A 275 7.37 23.03 -13.67
N TYR A 276 7.26 24.37 -13.65
CA TYR A 276 6.12 25.10 -13.14
C TYR A 276 5.50 25.97 -14.24
N ALA A 277 4.19 25.87 -14.41
CA ALA A 277 3.48 26.69 -15.38
C ALA A 277 3.28 28.15 -14.91
N MET A 278 3.48 28.45 -13.62
CA MET A 278 3.27 29.76 -12.99
C MET A 278 4.27 30.84 -13.45
N HIS A 279 5.46 30.45 -13.94
CA HIS A 279 6.55 31.37 -14.30
C HIS A 279 6.22 32.42 -15.37
N LEU A 280 5.07 32.34 -16.03
CA LEU A 280 4.68 33.22 -17.14
C LEU A 280 3.91 34.49 -16.72
N ARG A 281 3.56 34.65 -15.44
CA ARG A 281 2.80 35.82 -14.96
C ARG A 281 3.64 36.93 -14.32
N PHE A 282 4.77 36.59 -13.70
CA PHE A 282 5.55 37.55 -12.91
C PHE A 282 6.65 38.28 -13.69
N PHE A 283 6.93 37.86 -14.92
CA PHE A 283 7.83 38.60 -15.80
C PHE A 283 6.99 39.51 -16.70
N PRO A 284 7.18 40.84 -16.65
CA PRO A 284 6.44 41.77 -17.49
C PRO A 284 6.63 41.40 -18.98
N PRO A 285 5.59 41.53 -19.80
CA PRO A 285 5.61 41.07 -21.17
C PRO A 285 6.64 41.86 -21.99
N SER A 286 7.74 41.21 -22.38
CA SER A 286 8.54 41.71 -23.49
C SER A 286 7.74 41.47 -24.79
N PRO A 287 7.40 42.50 -25.56
CA PRO A 287 6.63 42.33 -26.78
C PRO A 287 7.46 41.57 -27.82
N GLY A 288 7.15 40.30 -28.07
CA GLY A 288 7.87 39.50 -29.06
C GLY A 288 7.24 38.13 -29.34
N TRP A 289 7.40 37.65 -30.58
CA TRP A 289 6.93 36.34 -31.05
C TRP A 289 7.42 35.15 -30.21
N ARG A 290 8.57 35.30 -29.54
CA ARG A 290 9.14 34.29 -28.62
C ARG A 290 8.20 34.02 -27.43
N GLN A 291 7.49 35.03 -26.95
CA GLN A 291 6.54 34.90 -25.84
C GLN A 291 5.30 34.10 -26.25
N ARG A 292 4.72 34.36 -27.43
CA ARG A 292 3.56 33.61 -27.94
C ARG A 292 3.87 32.12 -28.10
N ARG A 293 5.07 31.79 -28.61
CA ARG A 293 5.51 30.39 -28.74
C ARG A 293 5.71 29.73 -27.37
N ALA A 294 6.23 30.45 -26.38
CA ALA A 294 6.38 29.96 -25.02
C ALA A 294 5.01 29.69 -24.34
N LEU A 295 4.05 30.60 -24.50
CA LEU A 295 2.69 30.46 -23.97
C LEU A 295 1.94 29.27 -24.59
N ALA A 296 1.97 29.13 -25.92
CA ALA A 296 1.36 28.00 -26.62
C ALA A 296 1.94 26.65 -26.15
N SER A 297 3.26 26.62 -25.94
CA SER A 297 3.94 25.44 -25.40
C SER A 297 3.60 25.15 -23.92
N ALA A 298 3.37 26.17 -23.11
CA ALA A 298 2.95 25.97 -21.72
C ALA A 298 1.50 25.46 -21.65
N ALA A 299 0.63 25.98 -22.51
CA ALA A 299 -0.76 25.54 -22.63
C ALA A 299 -0.85 24.07 -23.08
N SER A 300 -0.05 23.64 -24.06
CA SER A 300 -0.05 22.23 -24.51
C SER A 300 0.43 21.28 -23.41
N ARG A 301 1.50 21.63 -22.69
CA ARG A 301 2.02 20.87 -21.54
C ARG A 301 1.00 20.77 -20.43
N ARG A 302 0.35 21.88 -20.11
CA ARG A 302 -0.74 21.90 -19.12
C ARG A 302 -1.88 20.98 -19.50
N ARG A 303 -2.35 21.02 -20.76
CA ARG A 303 -3.39 20.10 -21.24
C ARG A 303 -2.93 18.64 -21.13
N ARG A 304 -1.63 18.36 -21.35
CA ARG A 304 -1.07 17.02 -21.16
C ARG A 304 -1.11 16.60 -19.68
N VAL A 305 -0.64 17.44 -18.75
CA VAL A 305 -0.70 17.16 -17.31
C VAL A 305 -2.15 16.97 -16.85
N GLY A 306 -3.06 17.86 -17.26
CA GLY A 306 -4.49 17.73 -16.96
C GLY A 306 -5.11 16.43 -17.49
N ARG A 307 -4.72 15.98 -18.69
CA ARG A 307 -5.12 14.67 -19.22
C ARG A 307 -4.53 13.53 -18.40
N LEU A 308 -3.23 13.57 -18.08
CA LEU A 308 -2.57 12.55 -17.28
C LEU A 308 -3.20 12.43 -15.90
N LEU A 309 -3.56 13.53 -15.24
CA LEU A 309 -4.28 13.53 -13.96
C LEU A 309 -5.70 12.97 -14.08
N ALA A 310 -6.34 13.06 -15.26
CA ALA A 310 -7.68 12.50 -15.48
C ALA A 310 -7.67 10.98 -15.75
N VAL A 311 -6.52 10.39 -16.10
CA VAL A 311 -6.38 8.94 -16.33
C VAL A 311 -6.60 8.19 -15.01
N SER A 312 -7.20 6.99 -15.07
CA SER A 312 -7.32 6.12 -13.90
C SER A 312 -5.95 5.67 -13.37
N PRO A 313 -5.71 5.68 -12.05
CA PRO A 313 -4.49 5.12 -11.45
C PRO A 313 -4.24 3.64 -11.80
N SER A 314 -5.30 2.88 -12.11
CA SER A 314 -5.22 1.45 -12.42
C SER A 314 -4.91 1.14 -13.89
N ASP A 315 -4.76 2.15 -14.76
CA ASP A 315 -4.49 1.96 -16.19
C ASP A 315 -3.01 1.62 -16.44
N ALA A 316 -2.65 0.35 -16.24
CA ALA A 316 -1.28 -0.13 -16.41
C ALA A 316 -0.71 0.10 -17.82
N ALA A 317 -1.57 0.14 -18.86
CA ALA A 317 -1.11 0.42 -20.23
C ALA A 317 -0.61 1.87 -20.37
N GLN A 318 -1.23 2.81 -19.64
CA GLN A 318 -0.82 4.21 -19.63
C GLN A 318 0.42 4.47 -18.75
N TRP A 319 0.52 3.81 -17.59
CA TRP A 319 1.61 4.07 -16.64
C TRP A 319 2.87 3.22 -16.90
N GLY A 320 2.70 2.09 -17.56
CA GLY A 320 3.75 1.10 -17.81
C GLY A 320 3.84 0.06 -16.69
N ALA A 321 4.38 -1.11 -17.04
CA ALA A 321 4.61 -2.19 -16.09
C ALA A 321 5.55 -1.74 -14.96
N GLY A 322 5.23 -2.12 -13.72
CA GLY A 322 5.99 -1.77 -12.52
C GLY A 322 5.74 -0.35 -11.99
N ALA A 323 4.82 0.41 -12.57
CA ALA A 323 4.43 1.73 -12.07
C ALA A 323 3.31 1.62 -11.01
N ALA A 324 3.48 2.30 -9.88
CA ALA A 324 2.44 2.51 -8.88
C ALA A 324 1.97 3.97 -8.92
N VAL A 325 0.66 4.20 -8.89
CA VAL A 325 0.07 5.53 -9.00
C VAL A 325 -0.73 5.86 -7.75
N PHE A 326 -0.43 7.01 -7.16
CA PHE A 326 -1.05 7.50 -5.92
C PHE A 326 -1.62 8.89 -6.15
N ASP A 327 -2.86 9.15 -5.70
CA ASP A 327 -3.53 10.44 -5.85
C ASP A 327 -3.87 11.10 -4.51
N GLU A 328 -3.66 12.41 -4.41
CA GLU A 328 -4.17 13.24 -3.30
C GLU A 328 -5.01 14.36 -3.93
N LYS A 329 -6.24 14.54 -3.45
CA LYS A 329 -7.12 15.63 -3.88
C LYS A 329 -7.56 16.47 -2.71
N ARG A 330 -7.77 17.75 -2.94
CA ARG A 330 -8.32 18.68 -1.95
C ARG A 330 -9.64 19.25 -2.44
N GLU A 331 -10.49 19.64 -1.50
CA GLU A 331 -11.78 20.26 -1.80
C GLU A 331 -11.67 21.52 -2.65
N ASP A 332 -10.54 22.22 -2.55
CA ASP A 332 -10.26 23.42 -3.33
C ASP A 332 -9.80 23.15 -4.77
N GLY A 333 -9.94 21.91 -5.24
CA GLY A 333 -9.65 21.50 -6.60
C GLY A 333 -8.19 21.15 -6.87
N ARG A 334 -7.30 21.23 -5.85
CA ARG A 334 -5.93 20.75 -6.00
C ARG A 334 -5.90 19.24 -6.18
N HIS A 335 -5.03 18.78 -7.07
CA HIS A 335 -4.81 17.36 -7.34
C HIS A 335 -3.31 17.11 -7.50
N TYR A 336 -2.78 16.25 -6.64
CA TYR A 336 -1.43 15.71 -6.71
C TYR A 336 -1.49 14.26 -7.16
N ARG A 337 -0.55 13.84 -8.00
CA ARG A 337 -0.36 12.46 -8.41
C ARG A 337 1.11 12.09 -8.33
N LEU A 338 1.41 10.98 -7.68
CA LEU A 338 2.73 10.33 -7.74
C LEU A 338 2.63 9.17 -8.71
N VAL A 339 3.57 9.09 -9.65
CA VAL A 339 3.83 7.88 -10.44
C VAL A 339 5.20 7.37 -10.02
N VAL A 340 5.22 6.24 -9.31
CA VAL A 340 6.41 5.65 -8.71
C VAL A 340 6.84 4.44 -9.53
N PHE A 341 8.07 4.48 -10.01
CA PHE A 341 8.73 3.36 -10.68
C PHE A 341 9.73 2.75 -9.73
N GLY A 342 9.42 1.53 -9.30
CA GLY A 342 10.23 0.76 -8.37
C GLY A 342 11.38 0.00 -9.01
N SER A 343 11.97 -0.91 -8.24
CA SER A 343 13.11 -1.73 -8.65
C SER A 343 12.79 -2.60 -9.88
N GLU A 344 11.53 -3.03 -10.04
CA GLU A 344 11.09 -3.81 -11.20
C GLU A 344 11.21 -3.05 -12.53
N ALA A 345 11.03 -1.73 -12.50
CA ALA A 345 11.07 -0.88 -13.69
C ALA A 345 12.42 -0.16 -13.86
N MET A 346 13.11 0.11 -12.75
CA MET A 346 14.33 0.94 -12.71
C MET A 346 15.62 0.14 -12.52
N GLY A 347 15.52 -1.15 -12.17
CA GLY A 347 16.65 -1.96 -11.71
C GLY A 347 16.77 -1.96 -10.19
N GLU A 348 17.45 -2.97 -9.64
CA GLU A 348 17.57 -3.18 -8.20
C GLU A 348 18.11 -1.94 -7.47
N GLY A 349 17.39 -1.49 -6.43
CA GLY A 349 17.79 -0.36 -5.60
C GLY A 349 17.61 1.03 -6.26
N HIS A 350 17.07 1.08 -7.47
CA HIS A 350 16.74 2.31 -8.17
C HIS A 350 15.25 2.61 -8.12
N MET A 351 14.93 3.90 -8.09
CA MET A 351 13.56 4.40 -8.08
C MET A 351 13.49 5.70 -8.87
N ALA A 352 12.41 5.90 -9.61
CA ALA A 352 12.03 7.19 -10.15
C ALA A 352 10.61 7.56 -9.72
N VAL A 353 10.39 8.83 -9.41
CA VAL A 353 9.06 9.35 -9.04
C VAL A 353 8.75 10.55 -9.91
N ILE A 354 7.59 10.54 -10.56
CA ILE A 354 7.03 11.68 -11.27
C ILE A 354 5.91 12.24 -10.41
N GLU A 355 6.14 13.41 -9.81
CA GLU A 355 5.11 14.15 -9.10
C GLU A 355 4.44 15.12 -10.07
N MET A 356 3.14 14.97 -10.26
CA MET A 356 2.30 15.90 -11.01
C MET A 356 1.39 16.62 -10.05
N HIS A 357 1.28 17.94 -10.21
CA HIS A 357 0.40 18.77 -9.42
C HIS A 357 -0.43 19.67 -10.33
N ARG A 358 -1.70 19.80 -9.98
CA ARG A 358 -2.62 20.81 -10.47
C ARG A 358 -3.18 21.55 -9.27
N GLY A 359 -2.92 22.85 -9.20
CA GLY A 359 -3.46 23.73 -8.18
C GLY A 359 -4.91 24.12 -8.45
N ARG A 360 -5.42 25.03 -7.60
CA ARG A 360 -6.78 25.57 -7.69
C ARG A 360 -7.02 26.26 -9.03
N ASP A 361 -6.06 27.09 -9.42
CA ASP A 361 -6.17 27.87 -10.63
C ASP A 361 -5.76 27.06 -11.85
N TRP A 362 -6.40 27.34 -12.99
CA TRP A 362 -6.02 26.72 -14.26
C TRP A 362 -4.58 27.00 -14.67
N TRP A 363 -3.86 27.93 -14.02
CA TRP A 363 -2.44 28.17 -14.29
C TRP A 363 -1.44 27.44 -13.40
N ASP A 364 -1.89 26.92 -12.27
CA ASP A 364 -1.03 26.25 -11.31
C ASP A 364 -0.92 24.77 -11.70
N CYS A 365 0.08 24.44 -12.50
CA CYS A 365 0.42 23.06 -12.80
C CYS A 365 1.92 22.89 -12.73
N SER A 366 2.37 21.78 -12.16
CA SER A 366 3.77 21.43 -12.13
C SER A 366 4.02 19.95 -12.35
N VAL A 367 5.23 19.65 -12.80
CA VAL A 367 5.76 18.30 -12.91
C VAL A 367 7.17 18.33 -12.34
N SER A 368 7.43 17.48 -11.36
CA SER A 368 8.75 17.29 -10.78
C SER A 368 9.18 15.83 -10.98
N ILE A 369 10.43 15.63 -11.35
CA ILE A 369 11.02 14.31 -11.58
C ILE A 369 12.09 14.08 -10.53
N TYR A 370 11.91 13.01 -9.78
CA TYR A 370 12.84 12.55 -8.77
C TYR A 370 13.44 11.21 -9.17
N THR A 371 14.72 10.99 -8.91
CA THR A 371 15.35 9.68 -9.12
C THR A 371 16.50 9.40 -8.16
N THR A 372 16.76 8.13 -7.91
CA THR A 372 17.98 7.65 -7.24
C THR A 372 19.06 7.19 -8.23
N GLU A 373 18.76 7.19 -9.53
CA GLU A 373 19.72 6.87 -10.59
C GLU A 373 20.73 8.03 -10.74
N SER A 374 22.02 7.70 -10.61
CA SER A 374 23.11 8.63 -10.91
C SER A 374 23.22 8.90 -12.41
N ALA A 375 23.88 10.00 -12.80
CA ALA A 375 24.15 10.24 -14.21
C ALA A 375 25.10 9.16 -14.78
N PRO A 376 24.86 8.64 -16.00
CA PRO A 376 23.78 8.98 -16.94
C PRO A 376 22.43 8.30 -16.61
N ARG A 377 21.33 9.07 -16.63
CA ARG A 377 20.01 8.67 -16.10
C ARG A 377 19.09 8.00 -17.12
N HIS A 378 19.56 6.93 -17.76
CA HIS A 378 18.86 6.29 -18.88
C HIS A 378 17.53 5.64 -18.50
N CYS A 379 17.48 4.96 -17.35
CA CYS A 379 16.25 4.31 -16.88
C CYS A 379 15.19 5.36 -16.55
N THR A 380 15.59 6.42 -15.84
CA THR A 380 14.72 7.55 -15.48
C THR A 380 14.19 8.23 -16.73
N HIS A 381 15.06 8.49 -17.72
CA HIS A 381 14.64 9.08 -18.98
C HIS A 381 13.60 8.22 -19.68
N THR A 382 13.80 6.91 -19.73
CA THR A 382 12.86 5.96 -20.35
C THR A 382 11.50 5.98 -19.64
N ALA A 383 11.49 5.92 -18.30
CA ALA A 383 10.26 5.97 -17.50
C ALA A 383 9.50 7.30 -17.70
N VAL A 384 10.21 8.43 -17.67
CA VAL A 384 9.65 9.77 -17.86
C VAL A 384 9.06 9.93 -19.26
N MET A 385 9.78 9.50 -20.30
CA MET A 385 9.31 9.60 -21.69
C MET A 385 8.06 8.75 -21.91
N ARG A 386 7.99 7.56 -21.29
CA ARG A 386 6.80 6.70 -21.35
C ARG A 386 5.55 7.37 -20.79
N VAL A 387 5.65 7.99 -19.61
CA VAL A 387 4.49 8.63 -18.94
C VAL A 387 4.15 9.97 -19.59
N LEU A 388 5.13 10.86 -19.68
CA LEU A 388 4.90 12.24 -20.09
C LEU A 388 4.78 12.38 -21.61
N GLY A 389 5.32 11.44 -22.38
CA GLY A 389 5.44 11.48 -23.84
C GLY A 389 6.61 12.33 -24.31
N ASP A 390 7.05 12.11 -25.54
CA ASP A 390 8.30 12.67 -26.08
C ASP A 390 8.39 14.19 -25.97
N GLN A 391 7.28 14.89 -26.23
CA GLN A 391 7.27 16.34 -26.25
C GLN A 391 7.50 16.97 -24.87
N LEU A 392 6.99 16.34 -23.81
CA LEU A 392 7.12 16.85 -22.45
C LEU A 392 8.39 16.28 -21.79
N GLY A 393 8.63 14.97 -21.92
CA GLY A 393 9.81 14.31 -21.34
C GLY A 393 11.14 14.84 -21.90
N ALA A 394 11.29 14.94 -23.22
CA ALA A 394 12.56 15.36 -23.82
C ALA A 394 12.91 16.82 -23.48
N ARG A 395 11.92 17.64 -23.16
CA ARG A 395 12.16 19.05 -22.77
C ARG A 395 12.58 19.19 -21.32
N LEU A 396 12.02 18.37 -20.45
CA LEU A 396 12.40 18.33 -19.04
C LEU A 396 13.84 17.84 -18.90
N LEU A 397 14.24 16.84 -19.69
CA LEU A 397 15.54 16.20 -19.52
C LEU A 397 16.70 16.90 -20.25
N ARG A 398 16.44 17.86 -21.15
CA ARG A 398 17.48 18.66 -21.82
C ARG A 398 18.10 19.75 -20.94
N ARG A 399 17.51 20.08 -19.80
CA ARG A 399 17.97 21.18 -18.94
C ARG A 399 18.93 20.76 -17.84
N GLY A 400 18.98 19.46 -17.50
CA GLY A 400 19.79 18.92 -16.42
C GLY A 400 20.95 18.02 -16.87
N GLY A 401 21.40 18.17 -18.12
CA GLY A 401 22.56 17.47 -18.68
C GLY A 401 23.78 18.36 -18.81
#